data_AF-D1C4Z0-F1
#
_entry.id   AF-D1C4Z0-F1
#
_cell.length_a   1.000
_cell.length_b   1.000
_cell.length_c   1.000
_cell.angle_alpha   90.00
_cell.angle_beta   90.00
_cell.angle_gamma   90.00
#
_symmetry.space_group_name_H-M   'P 1'
#
loop_
_entity.id
_entity.type
_entity.pdbx_description
1 polymer ?
#
loop_
_entity_poly.entity_id
_entity_poly.type
_entity_poly.pdbx_seq_one_letter_code
_entity_poly.pdbx_strand_id
1 'polypeptide(L)'
;MKRGLVKICSLGRPEDARAARAAGVDLAGMIFAPARRQITPEVAEAIVAALREGPDAAPQAVGVFVNEAPDRMNALAERLDLDLVQLSGEEPPEAIAALSRPVIKTLRLRPGTNPADARRLAEQYLAAPVPPVALIVEGWIPGAPGGTGHVADWSLAAVLAAEYPVILAGGLRPENVADAIRAVRPLGVDVSSGVEVPGAVGVKDHARIHAFAAAARAAFEAEQRASAPDPVVATRADRSDGSTVALLKETRKIDRSMGIEERS
;
A
#
# COMPACT_ATOMS: atom_id res chain seq x y z
N MET A 1 1.55 -0.47 15.45
CA MET A 1 0.81 -0.95 14.26
C MET A 1 1.11 -0.03 13.09
N LYS A 2 1.17 -0.54 11.85
CA LYS A 2 1.45 0.31 10.67
C LYS A 2 0.21 1.14 10.32
N ARG A 3 0.39 2.45 10.12
CA ARG A 3 -0.63 3.38 9.61
C ARG A 3 -1.12 2.87 8.23
N GLY A 4 -2.44 2.78 8.02
CA GLY A 4 -3.00 2.25 6.77
C GLY A 4 -2.71 3.18 5.59
N LEU A 5 -2.39 2.62 4.42
CA LEU A 5 -1.83 3.36 3.28
C LEU A 5 -2.88 4.19 2.52
N VAL A 6 -2.49 5.35 2.00
CA VAL A 6 -3.29 6.20 1.11
C VAL A 6 -2.54 6.39 -0.20
N LYS A 7 -3.16 6.01 -1.31
CA LYS A 7 -2.65 6.18 -2.67
C LYS A 7 -3.53 7.14 -3.47
N ILE A 8 -2.91 8.09 -4.15
CA ILE A 8 -3.56 8.91 -5.19
C ILE A 8 -3.01 8.46 -6.53
N CYS A 9 -3.86 7.88 -7.36
CA CYS A 9 -3.50 7.40 -8.69
C CYS A 9 -3.73 8.48 -9.75
N SER A 10 -3.10 8.29 -10.92
CA SER A 10 -3.26 9.12 -12.12
C SER A 10 -2.96 10.61 -11.92
N LEU A 11 -1.86 10.93 -11.24
CA LEU A 11 -1.34 12.29 -11.21
C LEU A 11 -0.90 12.69 -12.61
N GLY A 12 -1.39 13.84 -13.08
CA GLY A 12 -1.12 14.36 -14.42
C GLY A 12 -0.30 15.65 -14.44
N ARG A 13 -0.06 16.27 -13.27
CA ARG A 13 0.56 17.59 -13.17
C ARG A 13 1.40 17.72 -11.89
N PRO A 14 2.49 18.51 -11.90
CA PRO A 14 3.30 18.77 -10.71
C PRO A 14 2.50 19.39 -9.54
N GLU A 15 1.49 20.20 -9.82
CA GLU A 15 0.65 20.80 -8.77
C GLU A 15 -0.16 19.75 -8.02
N ASP A 16 -0.62 18.71 -8.72
CA ASP A 16 -1.35 17.59 -8.12
C ASP A 16 -0.42 16.76 -7.21
N ALA A 17 0.85 16.64 -7.58
CA ALA A 17 1.87 16.00 -6.76
C ALA A 17 2.16 16.77 -5.47
N ARG A 18 2.30 18.10 -5.55
CA ARG A 18 2.47 18.95 -4.36
C ARG A 18 1.28 18.85 -3.42
N ALA A 19 0.06 18.83 -3.97
CA ALA A 19 -1.15 18.63 -3.17
C ALA A 19 -1.20 17.24 -2.50
N ALA A 20 -0.85 16.18 -3.23
CA ALA A 20 -0.75 14.83 -2.66
C ALA A 20 0.29 14.75 -1.53
N ARG A 21 1.46 15.37 -1.73
CA ARG A 21 2.50 15.48 -0.70
C ARG A 21 2.00 16.23 0.53
N ALA A 22 1.41 17.42 0.35
CA ALA A 22 0.88 18.22 1.45
C ALA A 22 -0.25 17.51 2.22
N ALA A 23 -1.01 16.64 1.55
CA ALA A 23 -2.02 15.79 2.17
C ALA A 23 -1.44 14.57 2.92
N GLY A 24 -0.13 14.35 2.87
CA GLY A 24 0.54 13.22 3.51
C GLY A 24 0.13 11.88 2.90
N VAL A 25 -0.02 11.82 1.58
CA VAL A 25 -0.26 10.61 0.79
C VAL A 25 0.99 9.70 0.84
N ASP A 26 0.81 8.38 0.85
CA ASP A 26 1.94 7.43 0.89
C ASP A 26 2.41 7.04 -0.50
N LEU A 27 1.49 6.90 -1.46
CA LEU A 27 1.76 6.39 -2.80
C LEU A 27 1.17 7.33 -3.87
N ALA A 28 1.96 7.68 -4.89
CA ALA A 28 1.58 8.59 -5.97
C ALA A 28 1.70 7.89 -7.33
N GLY A 29 0.56 7.61 -7.97
CA GLY A 29 0.51 6.83 -9.21
C GLY A 29 0.52 7.66 -10.48
N MET A 30 1.30 7.23 -11.48
CA MET A 30 1.40 7.82 -12.82
C MET A 30 1.11 6.74 -13.87
N ILE A 31 0.27 7.03 -14.86
CA ILE A 31 -0.18 6.02 -15.84
C ILE A 31 0.65 6.11 -17.13
N PHE A 32 1.31 5.01 -17.49
CA PHE A 32 2.10 4.88 -18.74
C PHE A 32 1.42 3.99 -19.79
N ALA A 33 0.23 3.48 -19.49
CA ALA A 33 -0.58 2.66 -20.39
C ALA A 33 -1.55 3.52 -21.23
N PRO A 34 -1.95 3.06 -22.44
CA PRO A 34 -2.97 3.74 -23.26
C PRO A 34 -4.29 3.93 -22.50
N ALA A 35 -4.56 5.18 -22.10
CA ALA A 35 -5.75 5.56 -21.33
C ALA A 35 -5.97 7.07 -21.39
N ARG A 36 -7.16 7.54 -21.00
CA ARG A 36 -7.47 8.99 -20.90
C ARG A 36 -6.55 9.77 -19.96
N ARG A 37 -5.86 9.07 -19.06
CA ARG A 37 -4.99 9.63 -18.02
C ARG A 37 -3.52 9.28 -18.24
N GLN A 38 -3.17 8.79 -19.43
CA GLN A 38 -1.79 8.50 -19.78
C GLN A 38 -0.96 9.79 -19.77
N ILE A 39 0.24 9.73 -19.21
CA ILE A 39 1.21 10.83 -19.25
C ILE A 39 2.47 10.42 -20.02
N THR A 40 3.23 11.41 -20.47
CA THR A 40 4.55 11.18 -21.04
C THR A 40 5.61 11.05 -19.94
N PRO A 41 6.77 10.44 -20.20
CA PRO A 41 7.87 10.41 -19.26
C PRO A 41 8.33 11.80 -18.79
N GLU A 42 8.30 12.81 -19.67
CA GLU A 42 8.70 14.19 -19.34
C GLU A 42 7.76 14.84 -18.31
N VAL A 43 6.45 14.57 -18.44
CA VAL A 43 5.47 14.98 -17.43
C VAL A 43 5.71 14.23 -16.12
N ALA A 44 6.04 12.94 -16.18
CA ALA A 44 6.33 12.13 -15.01
C ALA A 44 7.58 12.62 -14.25
N GLU A 45 8.64 13.04 -14.95
CA GLU A 45 9.84 13.64 -14.34
C GLU A 45 9.48 14.87 -13.50
N ALA A 46 8.65 15.77 -14.05
CA ALA A 46 8.21 16.96 -13.34
C ALA A 46 7.32 16.63 -12.12
N ILE A 47 6.49 15.59 -12.23
CA ILE A 47 5.67 15.08 -11.12
C ILE A 47 6.55 14.50 -10.02
N VAL A 48 7.52 13.65 -10.36
CA VAL A 48 8.43 13.03 -9.38
C VAL A 48 9.26 14.10 -8.69
N ALA A 49 9.83 15.05 -9.43
CA ALA A 49 10.55 16.19 -8.86
C ALA A 49 9.68 16.93 -7.81
N ALA A 50 8.42 17.23 -8.15
CA ALA A 50 7.49 17.87 -7.23
C ALA A 50 7.13 17.02 -6.00
N LEU A 51 7.06 15.69 -6.12
CA LEU A 51 6.90 14.80 -4.95
C LEU A 51 8.09 14.87 -4.00
N ARG A 52 9.30 15.12 -4.52
CA ARG A 52 10.55 15.15 -3.75
C ARG A 52 10.87 16.53 -3.16
N GLU A 53 10.08 17.56 -3.48
CA GLU A 53 10.28 18.90 -2.93
C GLU A 53 10.05 18.92 -1.41
N GLY A 54 10.98 19.48 -0.64
CA GLY A 54 10.80 19.76 0.79
C GLY A 54 11.39 18.71 1.75
N PRO A 55 11.37 18.98 3.06
CA PRO A 55 12.17 18.24 4.04
C PRO A 55 11.54 16.92 4.51
N ASP A 56 10.21 16.80 4.43
CA ASP A 56 9.50 15.61 4.89
C ASP A 56 9.67 14.40 3.95
N ALA A 57 9.33 13.21 4.45
CA ALA A 57 9.32 12.00 3.63
C ALA A 57 8.38 12.17 2.42
N ALA A 58 8.89 11.90 1.22
CA ALA A 58 8.12 11.99 -0.01
C ALA A 58 7.20 10.78 -0.20
N PRO A 59 6.00 10.95 -0.80
CA PRO A 59 5.18 9.82 -1.24
C PRO A 59 5.96 8.95 -2.23
N GLN A 60 5.84 7.63 -2.16
CA GLN A 60 6.49 6.76 -3.12
C GLN A 60 5.90 6.93 -4.53
N ALA A 61 6.74 7.12 -5.53
CA ALA A 61 6.38 7.25 -6.93
C ALA A 61 6.08 5.86 -7.53
N VAL A 62 4.88 5.70 -8.09
CA VAL A 62 4.39 4.42 -8.63
C VAL A 62 4.09 4.56 -10.11
N GLY A 63 4.78 3.77 -10.95
CA GLY A 63 4.46 3.67 -12.38
C GLY A 63 3.39 2.61 -12.62
N VAL A 64 2.28 2.99 -13.26
CA VAL A 64 1.16 2.10 -13.57
C VAL A 64 1.22 1.68 -15.04
N PHE A 65 1.32 0.37 -15.25
CA PHE A 65 1.46 -0.26 -16.57
C PHE A 65 0.34 -1.27 -16.82
N VAL A 66 0.08 -1.55 -18.10
CA VAL A 66 -0.89 -2.54 -18.55
C VAL A 66 -0.27 -3.32 -19.69
N ASN A 67 0.07 -4.58 -19.44
CA ASN A 67 0.63 -5.51 -20.42
C ASN A 67 1.87 -4.95 -21.16
N GLU A 68 2.69 -4.20 -20.44
CA GLU A 68 3.92 -3.63 -20.98
C GLU A 68 5.08 -4.64 -20.88
N ALA A 69 6.07 -4.53 -21.76
CA ALA A 69 7.28 -5.35 -21.68
C ALA A 69 8.12 -4.98 -20.44
N PRO A 70 8.67 -5.97 -19.69
CA PRO A 70 9.52 -5.72 -18.53
C PRO A 70 10.69 -4.76 -18.79
N ASP A 71 11.35 -4.87 -19.94
CA ASP A 71 12.46 -3.99 -20.31
C ASP A 71 12.03 -2.52 -20.38
N ARG A 72 10.85 -2.25 -20.95
CA ARG A 72 10.30 -0.88 -21.02
C ARG A 72 9.88 -0.38 -19.64
N MET A 73 9.27 -1.24 -18.81
CA MET A 73 8.91 -0.90 -17.43
C MET A 73 10.16 -0.56 -16.60
N ASN A 74 11.22 -1.37 -16.69
CA ASN A 74 12.49 -1.14 -16.00
C ASN A 74 13.20 0.13 -16.49
N ALA A 75 13.23 0.36 -17.80
CA ALA A 75 13.83 1.58 -18.35
C ALA A 75 13.11 2.85 -17.87
N LEU A 76 11.78 2.83 -17.81
CA LEU A 76 11.00 3.96 -17.27
C LEU A 76 11.16 4.09 -15.76
N ALA A 77 11.19 2.98 -15.02
CA ALA A 77 11.40 3.00 -13.58
C ALA A 77 12.76 3.60 -13.20
N GLU A 78 13.81 3.26 -13.95
CA GLU A 78 15.14 3.82 -13.75
C GLU A 78 15.20 5.30 -14.14
N ARG A 79 14.71 5.66 -15.34
CA ARG A 79 14.73 7.04 -15.84
C ARG A 79 14.01 8.01 -14.89
N LEU A 80 12.88 7.58 -14.34
CA LEU A 80 11.98 8.43 -13.58
C LEU A 80 12.18 8.31 -12.06
N ASP A 81 13.16 7.52 -11.61
CA ASP A 81 13.38 7.17 -10.21
C ASP A 81 12.08 6.72 -9.50
N LEU A 82 11.40 5.73 -10.12
CA LEU A 82 10.20 5.14 -9.54
C LEU A 82 10.56 4.21 -8.38
N ASP A 83 9.81 4.31 -7.30
CA ASP A 83 9.95 3.43 -6.15
C ASP A 83 9.28 2.06 -6.40
N LEU A 84 8.17 2.07 -7.14
CA LEU A 84 7.29 0.92 -7.31
C LEU A 84 6.76 0.83 -8.75
N VAL A 85 6.51 -0.40 -9.19
CA VAL A 85 5.78 -0.69 -10.43
C VAL A 85 4.43 -1.30 -10.09
N GLN A 86 3.35 -0.76 -10.66
CA GLN A 86 2.01 -1.32 -10.56
C GLN A 86 1.64 -2.01 -11.88
N LEU A 87 1.43 -3.33 -11.81
CA LEU A 87 0.92 -4.14 -12.90
C LEU A 87 -0.61 -4.11 -12.87
N SER A 88 -1.24 -3.52 -13.89
CA SER A 88 -2.70 -3.32 -13.97
C SER A 88 -3.36 -4.06 -15.13
N GLY A 89 -2.60 -4.86 -15.88
CA GLY A 89 -3.11 -5.71 -16.94
C GLY A 89 -3.33 -7.17 -16.51
N GLU A 90 -3.11 -8.06 -17.46
CA GLU A 90 -3.14 -9.52 -17.34
C GLU A 90 -1.69 -10.05 -17.37
N GLU A 91 -0.74 -9.26 -16.88
CA GLU A 91 0.67 -9.65 -16.83
C GLU A 91 0.80 -10.91 -15.98
N PRO A 92 1.49 -11.95 -16.47
CA PRO A 92 1.53 -13.22 -15.79
C PRO A 92 2.51 -13.15 -14.58
N PRO A 93 2.37 -13.99 -13.52
CA PRO A 93 3.13 -13.87 -12.26
C PRO A 93 4.66 -13.87 -12.37
N GLU A 94 5.18 -14.58 -13.35
CA GLU A 94 6.61 -14.68 -13.73
C GLU A 94 7.16 -13.34 -14.21
N ALA A 95 6.32 -12.47 -14.80
CA ALA A 95 6.72 -11.13 -15.19
C ALA A 95 7.21 -10.29 -14.00
N ILE A 96 6.76 -10.60 -12.77
CA ILE A 96 7.21 -9.91 -11.55
C ILE A 96 8.71 -10.12 -11.33
N ALA A 97 9.23 -11.32 -11.59
CA ALA A 97 10.64 -11.64 -11.38
C ALA A 97 11.58 -10.90 -12.35
N ALA A 98 11.06 -10.41 -13.48
CA ALA A 98 11.80 -9.62 -14.45
C ALA A 98 11.87 -8.12 -14.11
N LEU A 99 11.19 -7.67 -13.05
CA LEU A 99 11.12 -6.27 -12.68
C LEU A 99 12.16 -5.91 -11.61
N SER A 100 12.79 -4.76 -11.82
CA SER A 100 13.86 -4.21 -10.96
C SER A 100 13.33 -3.48 -9.72
N ARG A 101 12.04 -3.16 -9.69
CA ARG A 101 11.37 -2.45 -8.58
C ARG A 101 10.30 -3.34 -7.95
N PRO A 102 10.02 -3.19 -6.64
CA PRO A 102 8.94 -3.92 -6.01
C PRO A 102 7.59 -3.66 -6.69
N VAL A 103 6.76 -4.69 -6.74
CA VAL A 103 5.54 -4.70 -7.56
C VAL A 103 4.28 -4.61 -6.71
N ILE A 104 3.33 -3.79 -7.14
CA ILE A 104 1.92 -3.86 -6.74
C ILE A 104 1.15 -4.54 -7.88
N LYS A 105 0.41 -5.62 -7.59
CA LYS A 105 -0.42 -6.28 -8.61
C LYS A 105 -1.89 -5.89 -8.46
N THR A 106 -2.50 -5.38 -9.53
CA THR A 106 -3.95 -5.14 -9.58
C THR A 106 -4.67 -6.42 -9.95
N LEU A 107 -5.66 -6.81 -9.15
CA LEU A 107 -6.61 -7.88 -9.40
C LEU A 107 -7.97 -7.26 -9.77
N ARG A 108 -8.43 -7.54 -10.98
CA ARG A 108 -9.76 -7.13 -11.45
C ARG A 108 -10.72 -8.28 -11.28
N LEU A 109 -11.53 -8.24 -10.22
CA LEU A 109 -12.49 -9.30 -9.93
C LEU A 109 -13.74 -9.11 -10.82
N ARG A 110 -14.03 -10.12 -11.64
CA ARG A 110 -15.15 -10.07 -12.59
C ARG A 110 -16.48 -10.30 -11.85
N PRO A 111 -17.61 -9.79 -12.36
CA PRO A 111 -18.93 -10.17 -11.88
C PRO A 111 -19.08 -11.69 -11.87
N GLY A 112 -19.58 -12.23 -10.76
CA GLY A 112 -19.73 -13.67 -10.56
C GLY A 112 -18.47 -14.39 -10.06
N THR A 113 -17.35 -13.69 -9.85
CA THR A 113 -16.21 -14.26 -9.11
C THR A 113 -16.65 -14.60 -7.67
N ASN A 114 -16.46 -15.84 -7.25
CA ASN A 114 -16.72 -16.26 -5.87
C ASN A 114 -15.45 -16.10 -5.00
N PRO A 115 -15.56 -16.19 -3.67
CA PRO A 115 -14.41 -16.05 -2.77
C PRO A 115 -13.27 -17.05 -3.01
N ALA A 116 -13.56 -18.29 -3.42
CA ALA A 116 -12.51 -19.29 -3.67
C ALA A 116 -11.71 -18.96 -4.95
N ASP A 117 -12.39 -18.50 -5.99
CA ASP A 117 -11.75 -18.05 -7.22
C ASP A 117 -10.91 -16.78 -7.01
N ALA A 118 -11.41 -15.84 -6.20
CA ALA A 118 -10.67 -14.64 -5.83
C ALA A 118 -9.36 -14.99 -5.09
N ARG A 119 -9.41 -15.92 -4.12
CA ARG A 119 -8.22 -16.40 -3.40
C ARG A 119 -7.23 -17.08 -4.33
N ARG A 120 -7.69 -18.02 -5.15
CA ARG A 120 -6.83 -18.73 -6.10
C ARG A 120 -6.09 -17.76 -7.03
N LEU A 121 -6.78 -16.71 -7.49
CA LEU A 121 -6.15 -15.67 -8.31
C LEU A 121 -5.09 -14.90 -7.52
N ALA A 122 -5.37 -14.49 -6.28
CA ALA A 122 -4.39 -13.81 -5.43
C ALA A 122 -3.16 -14.69 -5.16
N GLU A 123 -3.38 -15.96 -4.78
CA GLU A 123 -2.35 -16.95 -4.49
C GLU A 123 -1.46 -17.22 -5.70
N GLN A 124 -2.01 -17.22 -6.91
CA GLN A 124 -1.23 -17.37 -8.14
C GLN A 124 -0.11 -16.33 -8.26
N TYR A 125 -0.38 -15.07 -7.87
CA TYR A 125 0.63 -14.01 -7.87
C TYR A 125 1.51 -14.04 -6.63
N LEU A 126 0.95 -14.35 -5.47
CA LEU A 126 1.68 -14.41 -4.20
C LEU A 126 2.63 -15.61 -4.11
N ALA A 127 2.43 -16.65 -4.93
CA ALA A 127 3.32 -17.80 -5.06
C ALA A 127 4.51 -17.55 -6.00
N ALA A 128 4.60 -16.37 -6.64
CA ALA A 128 5.76 -16.02 -7.46
C ALA A 128 7.04 -15.99 -6.62
N PRO A 129 8.23 -16.33 -7.20
CA PRO A 129 9.50 -16.33 -6.46
C PRO A 129 9.80 -15.00 -5.75
N VAL A 130 9.39 -13.89 -6.39
CA VAL A 130 9.34 -12.57 -5.80
C VAL A 130 7.87 -12.13 -5.84
N PRO A 131 7.12 -12.22 -4.73
CA PRO A 131 5.71 -11.85 -4.73
C PRO A 131 5.53 -10.33 -4.77
N PRO A 132 4.36 -9.84 -5.21
CA PRO A 132 4.04 -8.42 -5.11
C PRO A 132 3.95 -7.99 -3.64
N VAL A 133 4.35 -6.76 -3.34
CA VAL A 133 4.32 -6.20 -1.97
C VAL A 133 2.90 -5.90 -1.48
N ALA A 134 1.97 -5.72 -2.42
CA ALA A 134 0.55 -5.54 -2.15
C ALA A 134 -0.29 -5.93 -3.38
N LEU A 135 -1.56 -6.26 -3.13
CA LEU A 135 -2.57 -6.48 -4.15
C LEU A 135 -3.52 -5.27 -4.17
N ILE A 136 -3.75 -4.66 -5.33
CA ILE A 136 -4.87 -3.72 -5.50
C ILE A 136 -6.09 -4.51 -5.95
N VAL A 137 -7.21 -4.41 -5.21
CA VAL A 137 -8.48 -4.99 -5.63
C VAL A 137 -9.37 -3.88 -6.18
N GLU A 138 -9.71 -3.97 -7.47
CA GLU A 138 -10.55 -2.99 -8.17
C GLU A 138 -11.84 -3.65 -8.70
N GLY A 139 -12.96 -2.94 -8.64
CA GLY A 139 -14.22 -3.37 -9.25
C GLY A 139 -14.13 -3.37 -10.78
N TRP A 140 -14.54 -4.47 -11.41
CA TRP A 140 -14.50 -4.62 -12.86
C TRP A 140 -15.73 -4.01 -13.56
N ILE A 141 -15.50 -3.37 -14.72
CA ILE A 141 -16.54 -2.96 -15.67
C ILE A 141 -16.19 -3.50 -17.06
N PRO A 142 -17.15 -4.07 -17.82
CA PRO A 142 -16.90 -4.47 -19.20
C PRO A 142 -16.49 -3.27 -20.06
N GLY A 143 -15.38 -3.38 -20.80
CA GLY A 143 -14.99 -2.43 -21.84
C GLY A 143 -14.30 -1.14 -21.38
N ALA A 144 -14.00 -0.96 -20.09
CA ALA A 144 -13.29 0.22 -19.59
C ALA A 144 -12.06 -0.17 -18.73
N PRO A 145 -10.84 0.23 -19.11
CA PRO A 145 -9.67 0.06 -18.25
C PRO A 145 -9.69 1.11 -17.12
N GLY A 146 -10.07 0.70 -15.91
CA GLY A 146 -9.88 1.40 -14.63
C GLY A 146 -10.55 2.78 -14.46
N GLY A 147 -10.73 3.23 -13.21
CA GLY A 147 -11.07 4.64 -12.90
C GLY A 147 -12.45 5.12 -13.38
N THR A 148 -13.44 4.23 -13.38
CA THR A 148 -14.83 4.46 -13.83
C THR A 148 -15.78 4.98 -12.73
N GLY A 149 -15.28 5.12 -11.49
CA GLY A 149 -16.07 5.64 -10.36
C GLY A 149 -17.07 4.67 -9.73
N HIS A 150 -17.14 3.41 -10.18
CA HIS A 150 -18.05 2.40 -9.60
C HIS A 150 -17.40 1.72 -8.40
N VAL A 151 -18.22 1.48 -7.38
CA VAL A 151 -17.81 0.88 -6.11
C VAL A 151 -17.52 -0.60 -6.34
N ALA A 152 -16.31 -1.06 -5.97
CA ALA A 152 -15.96 -2.46 -6.00
C ALA A 152 -16.90 -3.30 -5.11
N ASP A 153 -17.08 -4.59 -5.41
CA ASP A 153 -17.72 -5.49 -4.46
C ASP A 153 -16.81 -5.62 -3.21
N TRP A 154 -17.15 -4.87 -2.18
CA TRP A 154 -16.40 -4.84 -0.92
C TRP A 154 -16.37 -6.19 -0.22
N SER A 155 -17.31 -7.11 -0.51
CA SER A 155 -17.34 -8.42 0.14
C SER A 155 -16.15 -9.29 -0.26
N LEU A 156 -15.80 -9.33 -1.56
CA LEU A 156 -14.64 -10.07 -2.04
C LEU A 156 -13.33 -9.40 -1.61
N ALA A 157 -13.30 -8.06 -1.64
CA ALA A 157 -12.14 -7.32 -1.16
C ALA A 157 -11.89 -7.58 0.34
N ALA A 158 -12.95 -7.66 1.15
CA ALA A 158 -12.85 -7.96 2.58
C ALA A 158 -12.32 -9.39 2.83
N VAL A 159 -12.78 -10.37 2.03
CA VAL A 159 -12.24 -11.73 2.08
C VAL A 159 -10.74 -11.73 1.83
N LEU A 160 -10.28 -11.07 0.77
CA LEU A 160 -8.85 -11.03 0.45
C LEU A 160 -8.05 -10.22 1.47
N ALA A 161 -8.58 -9.11 1.97
CA ALA A 161 -7.92 -8.24 2.95
C ALA A 161 -7.72 -8.92 4.32
N ALA A 162 -8.56 -9.91 4.65
CA ALA A 162 -8.40 -10.71 5.87
C ALA A 162 -7.17 -11.63 5.82
N GLU A 163 -6.67 -11.95 4.62
CA GLU A 163 -5.61 -12.94 4.40
C GLU A 163 -4.33 -12.32 3.81
N TYR A 164 -4.46 -11.22 3.06
CA TYR A 164 -3.41 -10.67 2.20
C TYR A 164 -3.28 -9.15 2.30
N PRO A 165 -2.10 -8.57 1.94
CA PRO A 165 -1.90 -7.12 1.92
C PRO A 165 -2.69 -6.45 0.78
N VAL A 166 -3.95 -6.11 1.03
CA VAL A 166 -4.86 -5.51 0.04
C VAL A 166 -4.92 -3.99 0.14
N ILE A 167 -4.72 -3.31 -0.98
CA ILE A 167 -5.09 -1.91 -1.18
C ILE A 167 -6.44 -1.90 -1.93
N LEU A 168 -7.47 -1.31 -1.31
CA LEU A 168 -8.80 -1.23 -1.92
C LEU A 168 -8.87 -0.09 -2.93
N ALA A 169 -9.36 -0.36 -4.13
CA ALA A 169 -9.64 0.63 -5.16
C ALA A 169 -11.05 0.50 -5.73
N GLY A 170 -11.43 1.39 -6.65
CA GLY A 170 -12.71 1.35 -7.36
C GLY A 170 -13.79 2.19 -6.68
N GLY A 171 -14.10 3.35 -7.27
CA GLY A 171 -15.22 4.20 -6.85
C GLY A 171 -15.06 4.87 -5.48
N LEU A 172 -13.85 4.83 -4.91
CA LEU A 172 -13.55 5.53 -3.67
C LEU A 172 -13.54 7.04 -3.87
N ARG A 173 -14.03 7.76 -2.86
CA ARG A 173 -14.14 9.22 -2.79
C ARG A 173 -14.14 9.65 -1.31
N PRO A 174 -13.89 10.94 -0.98
CA PRO A 174 -13.89 11.41 0.40
C PRO A 174 -15.13 10.98 1.20
N GLU A 175 -16.27 10.91 0.53
CA GLU A 175 -17.57 10.65 1.14
C GLU A 175 -17.80 9.17 1.51
N ASN A 176 -17.06 8.22 0.92
CA ASN A 176 -17.28 6.77 1.17
C ASN A 176 -16.05 6.01 1.69
N VAL A 177 -14.86 6.63 1.67
CA VAL A 177 -13.61 5.94 2.01
C VAL A 177 -13.59 5.41 3.44
N ALA A 178 -14.20 6.13 4.38
CA ALA A 178 -14.28 5.69 5.77
C ALA A 178 -15.13 4.42 5.92
N ASP A 179 -16.29 4.36 5.26
CA ASP A 179 -17.16 3.18 5.28
C ASP A 179 -16.48 1.98 4.60
N ALA A 180 -15.79 2.23 3.48
CA ALA A 180 -15.03 1.23 2.76
C ALA A 180 -13.92 0.61 3.64
N ILE A 181 -13.18 1.46 4.37
CA ILE A 181 -12.13 1.01 5.30
C ILE A 181 -12.72 0.15 6.42
N ARG A 182 -13.85 0.55 7.02
CA ARG A 182 -14.49 -0.23 8.10
C ARG A 182 -15.02 -1.57 7.60
N ALA A 183 -15.60 -1.61 6.41
CA ALA A 183 -16.18 -2.82 5.82
C ALA A 183 -15.10 -3.81 5.37
N VAL A 184 -14.02 -3.32 4.75
CA VAL A 184 -12.99 -4.17 4.10
C VAL A 184 -11.78 -4.42 5.00
N ARG A 185 -11.46 -3.49 5.91
CA ARG A 185 -10.22 -3.46 6.70
C ARG A 185 -8.95 -3.68 5.86
N PRO A 186 -8.75 -2.90 4.78
CA PRO A 186 -7.62 -3.10 3.88
C PRO A 186 -6.29 -2.61 4.50
N LEU A 187 -5.16 -3.03 3.94
CA LEU A 187 -3.85 -2.43 4.20
C LEU A 187 -3.82 -0.95 3.78
N GLY A 188 -4.55 -0.60 2.73
CA GLY A 188 -4.60 0.76 2.20
C GLY A 188 -5.78 1.03 1.28
N VAL A 189 -5.89 2.27 0.81
CA VAL A 189 -6.90 2.71 -0.16
C VAL A 189 -6.25 3.44 -1.33
N ASP A 190 -6.81 3.27 -2.53
CA ASP A 190 -6.37 3.92 -3.77
C ASP A 190 -7.52 4.64 -4.46
N VAL A 191 -7.33 5.93 -4.76
CA VAL A 191 -8.31 6.75 -5.46
C VAL A 191 -7.73 7.39 -6.72
N SER A 192 -8.51 7.35 -7.80
CA SER A 192 -8.22 8.05 -9.05
C SER A 192 -9.28 9.13 -9.32
N SER A 193 -10.45 8.74 -9.84
CA SER A 193 -11.49 9.66 -10.29
C SER A 193 -12.27 10.34 -9.17
N GLY A 194 -12.35 9.74 -7.97
CA GLY A 194 -13.11 10.30 -6.84
C GLY A 194 -12.55 11.61 -6.28
N VAL A 195 -11.33 11.99 -6.68
CA VAL A 195 -10.66 13.25 -6.32
C VAL A 195 -10.30 14.09 -7.56
N GLU A 196 -10.93 13.83 -8.70
CA GLU A 196 -10.82 14.69 -9.89
C GLU A 196 -11.79 15.86 -9.82
N VAL A 197 -11.44 16.94 -10.51
CA VAL A 197 -12.36 18.05 -10.77
C VAL A 197 -13.53 17.51 -11.61
N PRO A 198 -14.80 17.74 -11.22
CA PRO A 198 -15.95 17.27 -11.97
C PRO A 198 -15.87 17.68 -13.45
N GLY A 199 -15.96 16.70 -14.35
CA GLY A 199 -15.91 16.92 -15.80
C GLY A 199 -14.50 17.04 -16.40
N ALA A 200 -13.43 17.12 -15.60
CA ALA A 200 -12.06 17.24 -16.08
C ALA A 200 -11.24 15.96 -15.78
N VAL A 201 -11.22 15.04 -16.74
CA VAL A 201 -10.50 13.76 -16.62
C VAL A 201 -8.99 14.02 -16.46
N GLY A 202 -8.37 13.41 -15.45
CA GLY A 202 -6.93 13.53 -15.19
C GLY A 202 -6.52 14.79 -14.42
N VAL A 203 -7.46 15.70 -14.13
CA VAL A 203 -7.21 16.94 -13.38
C VAL A 203 -7.67 16.74 -11.94
N LYS A 204 -6.74 16.76 -10.98
CA LYS A 204 -7.10 16.56 -9.57
C LYS A 204 -7.65 17.81 -8.92
N ASP A 205 -8.64 17.62 -8.05
CA ASP A 205 -9.13 18.62 -7.12
C ASP A 205 -8.35 18.48 -5.82
N HIS A 206 -7.54 19.50 -5.50
CA HIS A 206 -6.63 19.45 -4.35
C HIS A 206 -7.38 19.39 -3.02
N ALA A 207 -8.52 20.09 -2.90
CA ALA A 207 -9.34 20.02 -1.70
C ALA A 207 -9.90 18.60 -1.50
N ARG A 208 -10.28 17.93 -2.59
CA ARG A 208 -10.72 16.52 -2.53
C ARG A 208 -9.60 15.55 -2.21
N ILE A 209 -8.37 15.77 -2.69
CA ILE A 209 -7.19 14.99 -2.26
C ILE A 209 -7.02 15.09 -0.74
N HIS A 210 -7.02 16.30 -0.19
CA HIS A 210 -6.89 16.52 1.25
C HIS A 210 -8.04 15.88 2.03
N ALA A 211 -9.29 16.07 1.59
CA ALA A 211 -10.45 15.48 2.23
C ALA A 211 -10.41 13.95 2.21
N PHE A 212 -10.00 13.34 1.09
CA PHE A 212 -9.85 11.90 0.97
C PHE A 212 -8.79 11.36 1.93
N ALA A 213 -7.60 11.95 1.92
CA ALA A 213 -6.49 11.53 2.78
C ALA A 213 -6.87 11.65 4.25
N ALA A 214 -7.46 12.78 4.67
CA ALA A 214 -7.90 12.99 6.05
C ALA A 214 -8.97 11.97 6.48
N ALA A 215 -10.00 11.76 5.67
CA ALA A 215 -11.05 10.78 5.96
C ALA A 215 -10.49 9.35 6.07
N ALA A 216 -9.58 8.97 5.16
CA ALA A 216 -8.92 7.66 5.19
C ALA A 216 -8.07 7.48 6.45
N ARG A 217 -7.25 8.48 6.83
CA ARG A 217 -6.41 8.41 8.04
C ARG A 217 -7.27 8.27 9.29
N ALA A 218 -8.29 9.11 9.45
CA ALA A 218 -9.19 9.05 10.59
C ALA A 218 -9.87 7.68 10.73
N ALA A 219 -10.27 7.08 9.61
CA ALA A 219 -10.87 5.74 9.59
C ALA A 219 -9.86 4.64 9.98
N PHE A 220 -8.64 4.67 9.45
CA PHE A 220 -7.60 3.69 9.83
C PHE A 220 -7.23 3.81 11.31
N GLU A 221 -7.11 5.02 11.84
CA GLU A 221 -6.84 5.24 13.27
C GLU A 221 -7.97 4.74 14.15
N ALA A 222 -9.23 4.90 13.72
CA ALA A 222 -10.39 4.39 14.44
C ALA A 222 -10.37 2.85 14.50
N GLU A 223 -10.10 2.15 13.39
CA GLU A 223 -10.00 0.68 13.37
C GLU A 223 -8.83 0.17 14.24
N GLN A 224 -7.70 0.89 14.25
CA GLN A 224 -6.56 0.55 15.10
C GLN A 224 -6.88 0.70 16.59
N ARG A 225 -7.59 1.77 16.98
CA ARG A 225 -8.05 1.96 18.36
C ARG A 225 -9.06 0.88 18.77
N ALA A 226 -9.99 0.52 17.89
CA ALA A 226 -10.98 -0.53 18.14
C ALA A 226 -10.36 -1.93 18.26
N SER A 227 -9.20 -2.15 17.64
CA SER A 227 -8.48 -3.44 17.67
C SER A 227 -7.40 -3.50 18.77
N ALA A 228 -7.18 -2.42 19.51
CA ALA A 228 -6.23 -2.41 20.62
C ALA A 228 -6.83 -3.17 21.81
N PRO A 229 -6.07 -4.05 22.50
CA PRO A 229 -6.55 -4.72 23.69
C PRO A 229 -6.87 -3.70 24.79
N ASP A 230 -7.97 -3.94 25.52
CA ASP A 230 -8.41 -3.06 26.62
C ASP A 230 -7.27 -2.87 27.65
N PRO A 231 -6.86 -1.62 27.96
CA PRO A 231 -5.79 -1.38 28.92
C PRO A 231 -6.15 -1.81 30.35
N VAL A 232 -7.43 -2.12 30.63
CA VAL A 232 -7.94 -2.46 31.96
C VAL A 232 -7.69 -3.94 32.34
N VAL A 233 -7.40 -4.82 31.38
CA VAL A 233 -7.16 -6.25 31.65
C VAL A 233 -5.69 -6.56 31.99
N ALA A 234 -4.76 -5.63 31.77
CA ALA A 234 -3.33 -5.84 31.98
C ALA A 234 -2.83 -5.69 33.43
N THR A 235 -3.68 -5.38 34.42
CA THR A 235 -3.27 -5.17 35.83
C THR A 235 -4.00 -6.03 36.87
N ARG A 236 -4.57 -7.17 36.48
CA ARG A 236 -5.09 -8.17 37.44
C ARG A 236 -4.61 -9.58 37.10
N ALA A 237 -3.31 -9.76 37.12
CA ALA A 237 -2.70 -11.04 37.48
C ALA A 237 -1.56 -10.73 38.44
N ASP A 238 -1.49 -11.52 39.50
CA ASP A 238 -0.48 -11.52 40.57
C ASP A 238 -0.66 -10.51 41.73
N ARG A 239 -1.66 -10.79 42.58
CA ARG A 239 -1.53 -10.66 44.04
C ARG A 239 -2.37 -11.72 44.75
N SER A 240 -1.82 -12.92 44.89
CA SER A 240 -2.08 -13.92 45.94
C SER A 240 -1.40 -15.21 45.45
N ASP A 241 -0.32 -15.67 46.06
CA ASP A 241 -0.33 -16.28 47.37
C ASP A 241 1.09 -16.45 47.95
N GLY A 242 1.16 -16.59 49.27
CA GLY A 242 2.40 -16.84 49.98
C GLY A 242 2.78 -18.33 49.98
N SER A 243 4.09 -18.53 50.18
CA SER A 243 4.79 -19.77 50.50
C SER A 243 5.10 -20.72 49.33
N THR A 244 6.39 -20.91 49.02
CA THR A 244 7.23 -22.00 49.57
C THR A 244 8.56 -22.06 48.77
N VAL A 245 9.65 -22.32 49.49
CA VAL A 245 10.97 -22.84 49.06
C VAL A 245 12.00 -21.87 48.45
N ALA A 246 13.05 -21.67 49.25
CA ALA A 246 14.35 -21.13 48.89
C ALA A 246 15.16 -22.09 48.00
N LEU A 247 15.94 -21.57 47.04
CA LEU A 247 17.23 -22.17 46.70
C LEU A 247 18.20 -21.23 45.95
N LEU A 248 19.31 -20.93 46.65
CA LEU A 248 20.69 -20.72 46.21
C LEU A 248 21.07 -19.55 45.26
N LYS A 249 21.65 -18.53 45.91
CA LYS A 249 22.74 -17.69 45.38
C LYS A 249 24.06 -18.48 45.37
N GLU A 250 24.98 -17.99 44.54
CA GLU A 250 26.41 -18.35 44.38
C GLU A 250 26.75 -19.43 43.36
N THR A 251 27.26 -19.00 42.20
CA THR A 251 28.59 -19.39 41.68
C THR A 251 28.90 -18.65 40.37
N ARG A 252 29.66 -17.55 40.45
CA ARG A 252 30.54 -17.08 39.35
C ARG A 252 31.79 -16.45 39.93
N LYS A 253 32.72 -17.30 40.34
CA LYS A 253 34.16 -17.05 40.30
C LYS A 253 34.78 -18.31 39.72
N ILE A 254 35.45 -18.14 38.59
CA ILE A 254 36.62 -18.85 38.06
C ILE A 254 36.62 -18.50 36.57
N ASP A 255 37.33 -17.43 36.20
CA ASP A 255 38.31 -17.50 35.13
C ASP A 255 39.25 -16.29 35.22
N ARG A 256 40.48 -16.51 35.68
CA ARG A 256 41.62 -15.61 35.53
C ARG A 256 42.89 -16.46 35.46
N SER A 257 43.18 -16.92 34.25
CA SER A 257 44.47 -16.83 33.56
C SER A 257 45.74 -17.01 34.41
N MET A 258 46.39 -18.16 34.25
CA MET A 258 47.81 -18.38 34.52
C MET A 258 48.69 -17.88 33.37
N GLY A 259 49.79 -17.21 33.73
CA GLY A 259 51.05 -17.12 32.96
C GLY A 259 51.04 -16.11 31.80
N ILE A 260 52.09 -15.35 31.48
CA ILE A 260 53.54 -15.29 31.77
C ILE A 260 53.87 -13.79 31.48
N GLU A 261 54.75 -13.06 32.18
CA GLU A 261 56.17 -12.89 31.85
C GLU A 261 56.72 -11.72 32.70
N GLU A 262 57.76 -11.93 33.50
CA GLU A 262 58.64 -10.84 33.97
C GLU A 262 60.09 -11.30 33.83
N ARG A 263 60.91 -10.43 33.25
CA ARG A 263 62.32 -10.62 32.91
C ARG A 263 63.18 -10.43 34.16
N SER A 264 64.15 -11.33 34.36
CA SER A 264 65.58 -11.07 34.62
C SER A 264 66.27 -12.32 35.16
#